data_AF-A0A109K187-F1
#
_entry.id   AF-A0A109K187-F1
#
_cell.length_a   1.000
_cell.length_b   1.000
_cell.length_c   1.000
_cell.angle_alpha   90.00
_cell.angle_beta   90.00
_cell.angle_gamma   90.00
#
_symmetry.space_group_name_H-M   'P 1'
#
loop_
_entity.id
_entity.type
_entity.pdbx_description
1 polymer ?
#
loop_
_entity_poly.entity_id
_entity_poly.type
_entity_poly.pdbx_seq_one_letter_code
_entity_poly.pdbx_strand_id
1 'polypeptide(L)' 'MGQLSMATRKELTAAVSERYRASTRTEKARILDEFVVITGFHRKHAMRLLRRHSGGVRGPTSRGNGSSS' A
#
# COMPACT_ATOMS: atom_id res chain seq x y z
N MET A 1 13.11 21.47 -8.32
CA MET A 1 11.91 20.78 -7.82
C MET A 1 12.29 19.89 -6.65
N GLY A 2 11.64 20.06 -5.49
CA GLY A 2 11.97 19.37 -4.26
C GLY A 2 11.84 17.86 -4.40
N GLN A 3 12.95 17.15 -4.24
CA GLN A 3 12.99 15.71 -4.20
C GLN A 3 12.24 15.28 -2.93
N LEU A 4 11.10 14.58 -3.08
CA LEU A 4 10.42 13.94 -1.94
C LEU A 4 11.46 13.20 -1.12
N SER A 5 11.71 13.68 0.10
CA SER A 5 12.75 13.15 0.98
C SER A 5 12.45 11.67 1.27
N MET A 6 13.50 10.86 1.48
CA MET A 6 13.31 9.41 1.69
C MET A 6 12.36 9.10 2.86
N ALA A 7 12.32 9.97 3.88
CA ALA A 7 11.39 9.90 5.00
C ALA A 7 9.92 9.99 4.54
N THR A 8 9.56 11.02 3.77
CA THR A 8 8.20 11.23 3.26
C THR A 8 7.74 10.07 2.38
N ARG A 9 8.63 9.52 1.53
CA ARG A 9 8.29 8.35 0.70
C ARG A 9 8.00 7.11 1.56
N LYS A 10 8.72 6.93 2.67
CA LYS A 10 8.53 5.80 3.59
C LYS A 10 7.18 5.89 4.30
N GLU A 11 6.79 7.07 4.78
CA GLU A 11 5.48 7.30 5.41
C GLU A 11 4.33 7.08 4.42
N LEU A 12 4.44 7.64 3.21
CA LEU A 12 3.47 7.39 2.14
C LEU A 12 3.36 5.89 1.83
N THR A 13 4.50 5.19 1.72
CA THR A 13 4.53 3.75 1.45
C THR A 13 3.83 2.97 2.56
N ALA A 14 4.05 3.30 3.84
CA ALA A 14 3.41 2.62 4.96
C ALA A 14 1.88 2.75 4.92
N ALA A 15 1.38 3.99 4.78
CA ALA A 15 -0.04 4.28 4.72
C ALA A 15 -0.73 3.63 3.50
N VAL A 16 -0.09 3.70 2.32
CA VAL A 16 -0.62 3.09 1.10
C VAL A 16 -0.52 1.56 1.16
N SER A 17 0.51 1.00 1.79
CA SER A 17 0.67 -0.44 1.95
C SER A 17 -0.46 -1.05 2.78
N GLU A 18 -0.91 -0.38 3.84
CA GLU A 18 -2.02 -0.86 4.65
C GLU A 18 -3.32 -0.95 3.84
N ARG A 19 -3.67 0.14 3.12
CA ARG A 19 -4.82 0.14 2.20
C ARG A 19 -4.66 -0.91 1.10
N TYR A 20 -3.50 -0.97 0.45
CA TYR A 20 -3.21 -1.93 -0.60
C TYR A 20 -3.43 -3.37 -0.10
N ARG A 21 -3.15 -3.69 1.17
CA ARG A 21 -3.34 -5.03 1.72
C ARG A 21 -4.81 -5.33 2.04
N ALA A 22 -5.53 -4.37 2.63
CA ALA A 22 -6.95 -4.49 2.98
C ALA A 22 -7.86 -4.49 1.74
N SER A 23 -7.40 -3.93 0.62
CA SER A 23 -8.16 -3.83 -0.62
C SER A 23 -8.23 -5.12 -1.44
N THR A 24 -9.24 -5.18 -2.30
CA THR A 24 -9.47 -6.28 -3.25
C THR A 24 -8.48 -6.25 -4.43
N ARG A 25 -8.48 -7.31 -5.27
CA ARG A 25 -7.52 -7.41 -6.40
C ARG A 25 -7.68 -6.30 -7.43
N THR A 26 -8.91 -5.84 -7.64
CA THR A 26 -9.25 -4.72 -8.53
C THR A 26 -8.81 -3.38 -7.94
N GLU A 27 -9.09 -3.13 -6.66
CA GLU A 27 -8.67 -1.91 -5.97
C GLU A 27 -7.15 -1.81 -5.83
N LYS A 28 -6.47 -2.93 -5.57
CA LYS A 28 -5.01 -3.03 -5.55
C LYS A 28 -4.38 -2.46 -6.82
N ALA A 29 -4.97 -2.73 -7.99
CA ALA A 29 -4.45 -2.21 -9.26
C ALA A 29 -4.53 -0.67 -9.33
N ARG A 30 -5.63 -0.09 -8.85
CA ARG A 30 -5.83 1.37 -8.80
C ARG A 30 -4.87 2.03 -7.81
N ILE A 31 -4.80 1.50 -6.58
CA ILE A 31 -3.90 1.99 -5.54
C ILE A 31 -2.44 1.95 -6.01
N LEU A 32 -2.05 0.88 -6.72
CA LEU A 32 -0.72 0.75 -7.28
C LEU A 32 -0.43 1.79 -8.36
N ASP A 33 -1.37 2.07 -9.26
CA ASP A 33 -1.22 3.10 -10.28
C ASP A 33 -1.05 4.49 -9.67
N GLU A 34 -1.93 4.85 -8.74
CA GLU A 34 -1.86 6.13 -8.04
C GLU A 34 -0.53 6.30 -7.31
N PHE A 35 -0.08 5.25 -6.60
CA PHE A 35 1.19 5.28 -5.90
C PHE A 35 2.39 5.45 -6.84
N VAL A 36 2.36 4.80 -8.00
CA VAL A 36 3.38 4.95 -9.06
C VAL A 36 3.41 6.39 -9.58
N VAL A 37 2.26 6.99 -9.85
CA VAL A 37 2.16 8.37 -10.33
C VAL A 37 2.68 9.36 -9.29
N ILE A 38 2.30 9.20 -8.02
CA ILE A 38 2.70 10.10 -6.93
C ILE A 38 4.20 9.99 -6.62
N THR A 39 4.74 8.78 -6.56
CA THR A 39 6.14 8.54 -6.18
C THR A 39 7.11 8.56 -7.34
N GLY A 40 6.61 8.41 -8.58
CA GLY A 40 7.42 8.19 -9.78
C GLY A 40 8.11 6.81 -9.80
N PHE A 41 7.74 5.87 -8.93
CA PHE A 41 8.36 4.54 -8.89
C PHE A 41 7.87 3.65 -10.03
N HIS A 42 8.74 2.75 -10.51
CA HIS A 42 8.29 1.71 -11.42
C HIS A 42 7.27 0.78 -10.74
N ARG A 43 6.20 0.42 -11.47
CA ARG A 43 5.12 -0.46 -11.00
C ARG A 43 5.61 -1.74 -10.31
N LYS A 44 6.64 -2.40 -10.84
CA LYS A 44 7.23 -3.61 -10.24
C LYS A 44 7.92 -3.32 -8.90
N HIS A 45 8.58 -2.18 -8.79
CA HIS A 45 9.24 -1.74 -7.55
C HIS A 45 8.21 -1.33 -6.49
N ALA A 46 7.25 -0.48 -6.88
CA ALA A 46 6.12 -0.09 -6.04
C ALA A 46 5.36 -1.29 -5.48
N MET A 47 4.95 -2.23 -6.35
CA MET A 47 4.27 -3.45 -5.93
C MET A 47 5.09 -4.25 -4.91
N ARG A 48 6.40 -4.35 -5.13
CA ARG A 48 7.29 -5.04 -4.19
C ARG A 48 7.35 -4.32 -2.84
N LEU A 49 7.43 -2.99 -2.81
CA LEU A 49 7.40 -2.20 -1.57
C LEU A 49 6.10 -2.42 -0.80
N LEU A 50 4.95 -2.27 -1.46
CA LEU A 50 3.62 -2.44 -0.86
C LEU A 50 3.37 -3.88 -0.39
N ARG A 51 3.99 -4.89 -1.02
CA ARG A 51 3.92 -6.29 -0.55
C ARG A 51 4.92 -6.61 0.57
N ARG A 52 6.08 -5.93 0.59
CA ARG A 52 7.21 -6.20 1.51
C ARG A 52 7.14 -5.40 2.80
N HIS A 53 6.33 -4.33 2.86
CA HIS A 53 6.06 -3.58 4.10
C HIS A 53 5.23 -4.44 5.06
N SER A 54 5.90 -5.44 5.60
CA SER A 54 5.50 -6.34 6.67
C SER A 54 6.29 -5.91 7.90
N GLY A 55 6.17 -4.65 8.29
CA GLY A 55 6.58 -4.20 9.62
C GLY A 55 5.51 -4.67 10.58
N GLY A 56 5.79 -5.79 11.25
CA GLY A 56 4.81 -6.49 12.08
C GLY A 56 4.25 -5.64 13.21
N VAL A 57 2.93 -5.53 13.25
CA VAL A 57 2.18 -5.85 14.46
C VAL A 57 1.18 -6.93 14.05
N ARG A 58 1.39 -8.13 14.61
CA ARG A 58 0.40 -9.19 14.64
C ARG A 58 -0.73 -8.70 15.55
N GLY A 59 -1.78 -8.11 14.98
CA GLY A 59 -3.10 -8.16 15.60
C GLY A 59 -3.73 -9.50 15.24
N PRO A 60 -4.19 -10.32 16.20
CA PRO A 60 -4.88 -11.55 15.87
C PRO A 60 -6.14 -11.21 15.09
N THR A 61 -6.18 -11.67 13.84
CA THR A 61 -7.37 -12.09 13.09
C THR A 61 -8.69 -11.97 13.88
N SER A 62 -9.36 -10.83 13.78
CA SER A 62 -10.82 -10.83 13.89
C SER A 62 -11.37 -11.38 12.57
N ARG A 63 -11.76 -12.66 12.61
CA ARG A 63 -12.65 -13.25 11.60
C ARG A 63 -14.05 -12.69 11.82
N GLY A 64 -14.70 -12.31 10.72
CA GLY A 64 -16.15 -12.29 10.60
C GLY A 64 -16.80 -10.94 10.90
N ASN A 65 -17.13 -10.18 9.85
CA ASN A 65 -18.50 -10.06 9.34
C ASN A 65 -18.60 -8.87 8.38
N GLY A 66 -19.31 -9.09 7.29
CA GLY A 66 -19.63 -8.08 6.29
C GLY A 66 -20.58 -8.71 5.28
N SER A 67 -21.81 -8.91 5.72
CA SER A 67 -22.94 -9.43 4.96
C SER A 67 -23.07 -8.73 3.60
N SER A 68 -23.21 -9.52 2.54
CA SER A 68 -23.85 -9.07 1.31
C SER A 68 -25.27 -8.58 1.64
N SER A 69 -25.61 -7.38 1.17
CA SER A 69 -26.94 -7.08 0.64
C SER A 69 -26.87 -7.12 -0.88
#